data_AF-A0A6N6KQA2-F1
#
_entry.id   AF-A0A6N6KQA2-F1
#
_cell.length_a   1.000
_cell.length_b   1.000
_cell.length_c   1.000
_cell.angle_alpha   90.00
_cell.angle_beta   90.00
_cell.angle_gamma   90.00
#
_symmetry.space_group_name_H-M   'P 1'
#
loop_
_entity.id
_entity.type
_entity.pdbx_description
1 polymer ?
#
loop_
_entity_poly.entity_id
_entity_poly.type
_entity_poly.pdbx_seq_one_letter_code
_entity_poly.pdbx_strand_id
1 'polypeptide(L)'
;MKFKYLIPVLGLLFLFSCNKDLDSLSEADLIALEGMQEAYEKALEYNELLVQCEDPSMGCDSLTIAQYDELYHEFDSMFDFHHENYSHENGFDDHRHEGGSMINMNNNCCDHMDEHGYDHNMETNEWMEELRLMHEPVHPE
;
A
#
# COMPACT_ATOMS: atom_id res chain seq x y z
N MET A 1 -22.14 -64.20 -16.63
CA MET A 1 -21.00 -63.27 -16.47
C MET A 1 -20.46 -62.89 -17.84
N LYS A 2 -20.68 -61.65 -18.30
CA LYS A 2 -19.85 -60.94 -19.28
C LYS A 2 -20.03 -59.43 -19.02
N PHE A 3 -19.07 -58.82 -18.33
CA PHE A 3 -18.98 -57.36 -18.17
C PHE A 3 -18.76 -56.73 -19.55
N LYS A 4 -19.52 -55.67 -19.85
CA LYS A 4 -19.24 -54.78 -20.97
C LYS A 4 -19.23 -53.35 -20.44
N TYR A 5 -18.05 -52.92 -20.00
CA TYR A 5 -17.72 -51.50 -19.90
C TYR A 5 -17.34 -51.03 -21.29
N LEU A 6 -17.97 -49.95 -21.76
CA LEU A 6 -17.43 -49.16 -22.86
C LEU A 6 -17.94 -47.74 -22.65
N ILE A 7 -17.14 -46.98 -21.92
CA ILE A 7 -17.20 -45.53 -21.77
C ILE A 7 -16.50 -44.95 -23.01
N PRO A 8 -17.17 -44.17 -23.87
CA PRO A 8 -16.48 -43.23 -24.72
C PRO A 8 -16.41 -41.88 -24.01
N VAL A 9 -15.22 -41.59 -23.46
CA VAL A 9 -14.74 -40.24 -23.15
C VAL A 9 -14.53 -39.53 -24.49
N LEU A 10 -15.40 -38.60 -24.84
CA LEU A 10 -15.23 -37.64 -25.95
C LEU A 10 -16.30 -36.54 -25.77
N GLY A 11 -16.04 -35.25 -25.78
CA GLY A 11 -14.80 -34.55 -26.06
C GLY A 11 -14.67 -33.29 -25.22
N LEU A 12 -13.40 -32.99 -24.94
CA LEU A 12 -12.88 -31.66 -24.68
C LEU A 12 -13.49 -30.68 -25.70
N LEU A 13 -14.39 -29.82 -25.24
CA LEU A 13 -14.57 -28.50 -25.81
C LEU A 13 -13.92 -27.53 -24.82
N PHE A 14 -12.58 -27.45 -24.87
CA PHE A 14 -11.89 -26.26 -24.40
C PHE A 14 -12.26 -25.14 -25.35
N LEU A 15 -13.36 -24.46 -25.04
CA LEU A 15 -13.52 -23.09 -25.47
C LEU A 15 -12.40 -22.31 -24.78
N PHE A 16 -11.29 -22.13 -25.50
CA PHE A 16 -10.36 -21.04 -25.24
C PHE A 16 -11.11 -19.72 -25.51
N SER A 17 -12.00 -19.38 -24.60
CA SER A 17 -12.31 -17.98 -24.36
C SER A 17 -11.06 -17.41 -23.73
N CYS A 18 -10.49 -16.42 -24.39
CA CYS A 18 -9.40 -15.61 -23.90
C CYS A 18 -9.90 -14.84 -22.65
N ASN A 19 -9.99 -15.54 -21.52
CA ASN A 19 -9.95 -14.87 -20.23
C ASN A 19 -8.51 -14.41 -20.13
N LYS A 20 -8.28 -13.14 -20.48
CA LYS A 20 -7.27 -12.31 -19.82
C LYS A 20 -7.41 -12.63 -18.35
N ASP A 21 -6.52 -13.50 -17.86
CA ASP A 21 -6.52 -13.95 -16.48
C ASP A 21 -6.55 -12.68 -15.65
N LEU A 22 -7.64 -12.52 -14.92
CA LEU A 22 -7.67 -11.61 -13.79
C LEU A 22 -6.65 -12.23 -12.84
N ASP A 23 -5.42 -11.74 -12.87
CA ASP A 23 -4.38 -12.09 -11.91
C ASP A 23 -4.93 -11.76 -10.52
N SER A 24 -5.54 -12.75 -9.88
CA SER A 24 -5.90 -12.65 -8.47
C SER A 24 -4.59 -12.59 -7.71
N LEU A 25 -4.38 -11.51 -6.97
CA LEU A 25 -3.27 -11.36 -6.02
C LEU A 25 -3.17 -12.62 -5.15
N SER A 26 -1.95 -13.03 -4.85
CA SER A 26 -1.75 -14.14 -3.92
C SER A 26 -2.19 -13.71 -2.51
N GLU A 27 -2.50 -14.68 -1.65
CA GLU A 27 -2.79 -14.39 -0.23
C GLU A 27 -1.63 -13.63 0.44
N ALA A 28 -0.38 -13.92 0.05
CA ALA A 28 0.79 -13.22 0.55
C ALA A 28 0.84 -11.76 0.08
N ASP A 29 0.47 -11.49 -1.19
CA ASP A 29 0.40 -10.12 -1.70
C ASP A 29 -0.71 -9.32 -1.02
N LEU A 30 -1.86 -9.95 -0.74
CA LEU A 30 -2.94 -9.30 0.01
C LEU A 30 -2.48 -8.92 1.42
N ILE A 31 -1.78 -9.81 2.12
CA ILE A 31 -1.23 -9.52 3.46
C ILE A 31 -0.17 -8.41 3.38
N ALA A 32 0.69 -8.43 2.36
CA ALA A 32 1.68 -7.37 2.14
C ALA A 32 1.00 -6.02 1.89
N LEU A 33 -0.06 -5.98 1.08
CA LEU A 33 -0.84 -4.77 0.81
C LEU A 33 -1.52 -4.23 2.06
N GLU A 34 -2.20 -5.09 2.82
CA GLU A 34 -2.83 -4.71 4.10
C GLU A 34 -1.78 -4.14 5.06
N GLY A 35 -0.60 -4.77 5.15
CA GLY A 35 0.50 -4.30 5.99
C GLY A 35 1.11 -2.97 5.53
N MET A 36 1.27 -2.76 4.22
CA MET A 36 1.71 -1.47 3.67
C MET A 36 0.70 -0.36 4.00
N GLN A 37 -0.60 -0.63 3.84
CA GLN A 37 -1.62 0.37 4.15
C GLN A 37 -1.65 0.71 5.64
N GLU A 38 -1.65 -0.29 6.52
CA GLU A 38 -1.64 -0.08 7.98
C GLU A 38 -0.40 0.72 8.40
N ALA A 39 0.77 0.38 7.84
CA ALA A 39 2.01 1.10 8.09
C ALA A 39 1.93 2.56 7.62
N TYR A 40 1.43 2.82 6.41
CA TYR A 40 1.25 4.18 5.90
C TYR A 40 0.30 5.00 6.78
N GLU A 41 -0.87 4.47 7.14
CA GLU A 41 -1.85 5.16 7.98
C GLU A 41 -1.27 5.52 9.35
N LYS A 42 -0.47 4.62 9.93
CA LYS A 42 0.19 4.85 11.21
C LYS A 42 1.33 5.87 11.10
N ALA A 43 2.15 5.77 10.07
CA ALA A 43 3.19 6.76 9.81
C ALA A 43 2.57 8.16 9.61
N LEU A 44 1.47 8.25 8.86
CA LEU A 44 0.73 9.50 8.66
C LEU A 44 0.23 10.06 10.00
N GLU A 45 -0.39 9.23 10.83
CA GLU A 45 -0.89 9.63 12.16
C GLU A 45 0.23 10.25 13.02
N TYR A 46 1.39 9.61 13.10
CA TYR A 46 2.51 10.14 13.91
C TYR A 46 3.17 11.38 13.29
N ASN A 47 3.22 11.46 11.95
CA ASN A 47 3.67 12.68 11.29
C ASN A 47 2.72 13.86 11.57
N GLU A 48 1.41 13.64 11.54
CA GLU A 48 0.43 14.68 11.90
C GLU A 48 0.56 15.13 13.36
N LEU A 49 0.90 14.22 14.27
CA LEU A 49 1.19 14.55 15.66
C LEU A 49 2.46 15.40 15.80
N LEU A 50 3.51 15.11 15.02
CA LEU A 50 4.72 15.94 14.96
C LEU A 50 4.43 17.34 14.42
N VAL A 51 3.66 17.44 13.34
CA VAL A 51 3.19 18.73 12.78
C VAL A 51 2.39 19.51 13.82
N GLN A 52 1.52 18.86 14.59
CA GLN A 52 0.80 19.52 15.69
C GLN A 52 1.75 20.01 16.78
N CYS A 53 2.81 19.27 17.10
CA CYS A 53 3.82 19.68 18.07
C CYS A 53 4.63 20.91 17.65
N GLU A 54 4.60 21.31 16.37
CA GLU A 54 5.15 22.60 15.93
C GLU A 54 4.37 23.80 16.48
N ASP A 55 3.08 23.63 16.81
CA ASP A 55 2.31 24.68 17.49
C ASP A 55 2.70 24.75 18.98
N PRO A 56 3.30 25.86 19.46
CA PRO A 56 3.68 26.02 20.86
C PRO A 56 2.48 25.90 21.83
N SER A 57 1.25 26.06 21.34
CA SER A 57 0.03 25.91 22.14
C SER A 57 -0.27 24.46 22.54
N MET A 58 0.25 23.49 21.77
CA MET A 58 0.09 22.06 22.04
C MET A 58 0.95 21.58 23.22
N GLY A 59 2.04 22.31 23.52
CA GLY A 59 2.86 22.05 24.70
C GLY A 59 3.60 20.71 24.68
N CYS A 60 3.91 20.18 23.50
CA CYS A 60 4.74 18.97 23.37
C CYS A 60 6.13 19.20 23.97
N ASP A 61 6.59 18.25 24.77
CA ASP A 61 7.97 18.24 25.26
C ASP A 61 8.90 17.44 24.33
N SER A 62 10.21 17.57 24.53
CA SER A 62 11.20 16.90 23.69
C SER A 62 11.09 15.37 23.72
N LEU A 63 10.58 14.80 24.81
CA LEU A 63 10.39 13.34 24.92
C LEU A 63 9.22 12.88 24.05
N THR A 64 8.11 13.63 24.08
CA THR A 64 6.92 13.35 23.26
C THR A 64 7.24 13.48 21.77
N ILE A 65 7.97 14.52 21.38
CA ILE A 65 8.42 14.71 19.99
C ILE A 65 9.30 13.54 19.55
N ALA A 66 10.31 13.16 20.34
CA ALA A 66 11.16 12.02 20.01
C ALA A 66 10.40 10.70 19.92
N GLN A 67 9.35 10.51 20.73
CA GLN A 67 8.50 9.32 20.67
C GLN A 67 7.66 9.27 19.39
N TYR A 68 7.08 10.39 18.96
CA TYR A 68 6.32 10.44 17.71
C TYR A 68 7.22 10.23 16.49
N ASP A 69 8.43 10.77 16.53
CA ASP A 69 9.45 10.53 15.51
C ASP A 69 9.89 9.06 15.43
N GLU A 70 10.18 8.43 16.58
CA GLU A 70 10.51 7.00 16.64
C GLU A 70 9.38 6.13 16.07
N LEU A 71 8.13 6.45 16.41
CA LEU A 71 6.96 5.73 15.91
C LEU A 71 6.74 5.96 14.41
N TYR A 72 6.94 7.18 13.90
CA TYR A 72 6.95 7.44 12.47
C TYR A 72 7.93 6.51 11.74
N HIS A 73 9.19 6.46 12.19
CA HIS A 73 10.23 5.65 11.56
C HIS A 73 10.01 4.14 11.72
N GLU A 74 9.38 3.70 12.81
CA GLU A 74 8.95 2.31 12.97
C GLU A 74 7.98 1.91 11.85
N PHE A 75 6.96 2.73 11.61
CA PHE A 75 5.96 2.44 10.58
C PHE A 75 6.49 2.67 9.16
N ASP A 76 7.39 3.63 8.94
CA ASP A 76 8.13 3.76 7.68
C ASP A 76 8.93 2.49 7.36
N SER A 77 9.61 1.91 8.35
CA SER A 77 10.32 0.65 8.20
C SER A 77 9.38 -0.54 7.99
N MET A 78 8.21 -0.55 8.63
CA MET A 78 7.19 -1.59 8.41
C MET A 78 6.61 -1.52 7.00
N PHE A 79 6.42 -0.31 6.46
CA PHE A 79 6.00 -0.13 5.08
C PHE A 79 6.99 -0.81 4.12
N ASP A 80 8.28 -0.49 4.26
CA ASP A 80 9.34 -1.09 3.44
C ASP A 80 9.37 -2.62 3.59
N PHE A 81 9.23 -3.13 4.82
CA PHE A 81 9.16 -4.57 5.05
C PHE A 81 8.01 -5.23 4.30
N HIS A 82 6.83 -4.62 4.28
CA HIS A 82 5.68 -5.16 3.56
C HIS A 82 5.81 -4.99 2.05
N HIS A 83 6.36 -3.87 1.58
CA HIS A 83 6.67 -3.61 0.17
C HIS A 83 7.64 -4.65 -0.39
N GLU A 84 8.72 -4.97 0.33
CA GLU A 84 9.67 -6.03 -0.05
C GLU A 84 9.04 -7.43 -0.17
N ASN A 85 7.92 -7.66 0.53
CA ASN A 85 7.19 -8.92 0.50
C ASN A 85 6.07 -8.96 -0.57
N TYR A 86 5.81 -7.83 -1.24
CA TYR A 86 4.83 -7.73 -2.32
C TYR A 86 5.44 -8.17 -3.66
N SER A 87 4.70 -8.93 -4.47
CA SER A 87 5.21 -9.39 -5.76
C SER A 87 5.21 -8.27 -6.82
N HIS A 88 6.39 -7.90 -7.29
CA HIS A 88 6.61 -6.89 -8.34
C HIS A 88 6.47 -7.44 -9.79
N GLU A 89 5.70 -8.51 -9.99
CA GLU A 89 5.47 -9.09 -11.34
C GLU A 89 3.97 -9.35 -11.62
N ASN A 90 3.08 -8.87 -10.74
CA ASN A 90 1.64 -9.01 -10.90
C ASN A 90 1.04 -7.84 -11.70
N GLY A 91 -0.24 -7.94 -12.11
CA GLY A 91 -0.94 -6.88 -12.84
C GLY A 91 -1.09 -5.54 -12.11
N PHE A 92 -0.69 -5.49 -10.83
CA PHE A 92 -0.75 -4.37 -9.90
C PHE A 92 0.65 -3.93 -9.42
N ASP A 93 1.68 -4.33 -10.16
CA ASP A 93 3.08 -3.95 -9.96
C ASP A 93 3.27 -2.43 -10.18
N ASP A 94 3.80 -1.75 -9.16
CA ASP A 94 4.12 -0.31 -9.17
C ASP A 94 5.32 0.03 -10.07
N HIS A 95 6.03 -0.97 -10.61
CA HIS A 95 7.11 -0.78 -11.58
C HIS A 95 6.65 -0.73 -13.05
N ARG A 96 5.35 -0.89 -13.35
CA ARG A 96 4.80 -0.72 -14.71
C ARG A 96 4.53 0.76 -15.03
N HIS A 97 5.59 1.47 -15.38
CA HIS A 97 5.50 2.85 -15.85
C HIS A 97 4.83 2.97 -17.24
N GLU A 98 3.59 3.45 -17.30
CA GLU A 98 3.14 4.32 -18.40
C GLU A 98 3.01 5.74 -17.86
N GLY A 99 3.92 6.61 -18.32
CA GLY A 99 4.22 7.87 -17.66
C GLY A 99 3.08 8.88 -17.58
N GLY A 100 3.05 9.56 -16.45
CA GLY A 100 2.41 10.86 -16.30
C GLY A 100 1.49 10.94 -15.10
N SER A 101 2.04 11.24 -13.92
CA SER A 101 1.28 11.99 -12.93
C SER A 101 2.08 13.24 -12.55
N MET A 102 1.46 14.38 -12.80
CA MET A 102 2.04 15.69 -12.60
C MET A 102 1.87 16.08 -11.13
N ILE A 103 3.00 16.29 -10.45
CA ILE A 103 3.10 16.92 -9.13
C ILE A 103 2.30 18.22 -9.16
N ASN A 104 1.13 18.23 -8.51
CA ASN A 104 0.38 19.44 -8.21
C ASN A 104 0.33 19.59 -6.68
N MET A 105 1.38 20.20 -6.14
CA MET A 105 1.45 20.65 -4.76
C MET A 105 0.30 21.62 -4.47
N ASN A 106 -0.72 21.15 -3.73
CA ASN A 106 -1.64 22.06 -3.08
C ASN A 106 -1.95 21.56 -1.67
N ASN A 107 -1.48 22.33 -0.69
CA ASN A 107 -1.62 22.11 0.75
C ASN A 107 -3.08 22.05 1.17
N ASN A 108 -3.67 20.86 1.10
CA ASN A 108 -4.93 20.57 1.76
C ASN A 108 -4.84 19.15 2.32
N CYS A 109 -4.03 18.99 3.37
CA CYS A 109 -4.15 17.82 4.24
C CYS A 109 -5.61 17.75 4.71
N CYS A 110 -6.17 16.55 4.84
CA CYS A 110 -7.52 16.29 5.35
C CYS A 110 -8.68 16.21 4.33
N ASP A 111 -8.53 15.61 3.14
CA ASP A 111 -9.74 15.20 2.37
C ASP A 111 -9.55 13.95 1.48
N HIS A 112 -8.79 12.95 1.96
CA HIS A 112 -8.54 11.71 1.21
C HIS A 112 -9.00 10.44 1.92
N MET A 113 -9.95 10.57 2.85
CA MET A 113 -10.66 9.42 3.42
C MET A 113 -11.94 9.18 2.61
N ASP A 114 -11.77 8.72 1.36
CA ASP A 114 -12.92 8.18 0.63
C ASP A 114 -13.25 6.80 1.19
N GLU A 115 -14.44 6.75 1.77
CA GLU A 115 -15.14 5.57 2.27
C GLU A 115 -15.18 4.48 1.19
N HIS A 116 -14.48 3.37 1.45
CA HIS A 116 -14.52 2.11 0.70
C HIS A 116 -14.09 2.17 -0.78
N GLY A 117 -12.78 2.11 -1.00
CA GLY A 117 -12.18 1.71 -2.27
C GLY A 117 -10.82 1.08 -2.05
N TYR A 118 -10.75 -0.25 -2.12
CA TYR A 118 -9.48 -0.96 -2.21
C TYR A 118 -8.85 -0.65 -3.58
N ASP A 119 -8.16 0.48 -3.72
CA ASP A 119 -7.36 0.78 -4.92
C ASP A 119 -5.91 0.37 -4.66
N HIS A 120 -5.51 -0.66 -5.39
CA HIS A 120 -4.34 -1.48 -5.16
C HIS A 120 -3.33 -1.27 -6.27
N ASN A 121 -2.41 -0.32 -6.14
CA ASN A 121 -1.17 -0.15 -6.92
C ASN A 121 -0.58 1.24 -6.62
N MET A 122 0.69 1.47 -6.94
CA MET A 122 1.43 2.74 -7.15
C MET A 122 1.16 3.90 -6.17
N GLU A 123 -0.09 4.33 -6.03
CA GLU A 123 -0.58 5.32 -5.09
C GLU A 123 -0.05 5.11 -3.67
N THR A 124 -0.07 3.90 -3.09
CA THR A 124 0.40 3.73 -1.69
C THR A 124 1.91 3.98 -1.54
N ASN A 125 2.72 3.59 -2.53
CA ASN A 125 4.16 3.87 -2.53
C ASN A 125 4.43 5.37 -2.78
N GLU A 126 3.72 5.97 -3.75
CA GLU A 126 3.77 7.42 -3.99
C GLU A 126 3.35 8.21 -2.74
N TRP A 127 2.31 7.79 -2.03
CA TRP A 127 1.86 8.42 -0.78
C TRP A 127 2.91 8.32 0.32
N MET A 128 3.60 7.18 0.43
CA MET A 128 4.66 7.03 1.42
C MET A 128 5.86 7.94 1.10
N GLU A 129 6.24 8.05 -0.16
CA GLU A 129 7.29 8.99 -0.61
C GLU A 129 6.89 10.45 -0.34
N GLU A 130 5.64 10.83 -0.62
CA GLU A 130 5.12 12.16 -0.26
C GLU A 130 5.16 12.40 1.25
N LEU A 131 4.80 11.39 2.05
CA LEU A 131 4.85 11.46 3.50
C LEU A 131 6.28 11.63 4.02
N ARG A 132 7.27 10.93 3.45
CA ARG A 132 8.70 11.11 3.76
C ARG A 132 9.17 12.54 3.50
N LEU A 133 8.73 13.15 2.40
CA LEU A 133 9.02 14.56 2.10
C LEU A 133 8.35 15.53 3.09
N MET A 134 7.15 15.21 3.58
CA MET A 134 6.46 16.00 4.60
C MET A 134 7.05 15.84 6.00
N HIS A 135 7.70 14.71 6.28
CA HIS A 135 8.31 14.42 7.57
C HIS A 135 9.65 15.14 7.78
N GLU A 136 10.47 15.26 6.74
CA GLU A 136 11.78 15.93 6.79
C GLU A 136 11.80 17.29 7.53
N PRO A 137 10.85 18.23 7.33
CA PRO A 137 10.85 19.50 8.07
C PRO A 137 10.49 19.38 9.56
N VAL A 138 9.83 18.30 10.00
CA VAL A 138 9.37 18.10 11.38
C VAL A 138 10.19 17.06 12.15
N HIS A 139 11.13 16.39 11.49
CA HIS A 139 12.09 15.47 12.10
C HIS A 139 12.99 16.22 13.11
N PRO A 140 13.09 15.76 14.37
CA PRO A 140 13.98 16.36 15.37
C PRO A 140 15.46 16.13 15.03
N GLU A 141 16.29 17.16 15.22
CA GLU A 141 17.77 17.09 15.02
C GLU A 141 18.51 16.14 15.98
#